data_AF-A0A8S3CXF4-F1
#
_entry.id   AF-A0A8S3CXF4-F1
#
_cell.length_a   1.000
_cell.length_b   1.000
_cell.length_c   1.000
_cell.angle_alpha   90.00
_cell.angle_beta   90.00
_cell.angle_gamma   90.00
#
_symmetry.space_group_name_H-M   'P 1'
#
loop_
_entity.id
_entity.type
_entity.pdbx_description
1 polymer ?
#
loop_
_entity_poly.entity_id
_entity_poly.type
_entity_poly.pdbx_seq_one_letter_code
_entity_poly.pdbx_strand_id
1 'polypeptide(L)'
;RVIELIEADSQLTTKLLDDNITLLHWAAINNRIEIAKYLITKGAKIDAIGGALHSTPLYWAIRDGKLEMTLFLLSYGAQTS
;
A
#
# COMPACT_ATOMS: atom_id res chain seq x y z
N ARG A 1 -9.17 -9.04 -12.20
CA ARG A 1 -8.56 -9.08 -10.84
C ARG A 1 -7.67 -7.84 -10.64
N VAL A 2 -7.35 -7.39 -9.42
CA VAL A 2 -6.62 -6.11 -9.18
C VAL A 2 -5.33 -5.99 -10.00
N ILE A 3 -4.58 -7.09 -10.20
CA ILE A 3 -3.36 -7.11 -11.02
C ILE A 3 -3.64 -6.75 -12.49
N GLU A 4 -4.67 -7.35 -13.10
CA GLU A 4 -5.05 -7.04 -14.50
C GLU A 4 -5.41 -5.56 -14.68
N LEU A 5 -6.03 -4.93 -13.66
CA LEU A 5 -6.34 -3.50 -13.70
C LEU A 5 -5.05 -2.65 -13.65
N ILE A 6 -4.08 -3.04 -12.83
CA ILE A 6 -2.77 -2.36 -12.76
C ILE A 6 -1.98 -2.56 -14.06
N GLU A 7 -2.12 -3.72 -14.71
CA GLU A 7 -1.49 -3.96 -16.02
C GLU A 7 -2.15 -3.15 -17.14
N ALA A 8 -3.46 -2.93 -17.07
CA ALA A 8 -4.18 -2.07 -18.01
C ALA A 8 -3.87 -0.57 -17.79
N ASP A 9 -3.61 -0.16 -16.56
CA ASP A 9 -3.20 1.21 -16.21
C ASP A 9 -2.08 1.20 -15.16
N SER A 10 -0.84 1.29 -15.64
CA SER A 10 0.35 1.29 -14.79
C SER A 10 0.46 2.52 -13.89
N GLN A 11 -0.28 3.61 -14.16
CA GLN A 11 -0.27 4.80 -13.31
C GLN A 11 -0.94 4.53 -11.97
N LEU A 12 -1.82 3.52 -11.86
CA LEU A 12 -2.48 3.16 -10.60
C LEU A 12 -1.51 2.79 -9.47
N THR A 13 -0.26 2.44 -9.78
CA THR A 13 0.77 2.13 -8.76
C THR A 13 1.26 3.38 -8.02
N THR A 14 1.15 4.56 -8.63
CA THR A 14 1.66 5.84 -8.11
C THR A 14 0.60 6.91 -7.94
N LYS A 15 -0.52 6.79 -8.66
CA LYS A 15 -1.66 7.70 -8.60
C LYS A 15 -2.44 7.53 -7.30
N LEU A 16 -2.99 8.63 -6.82
CA LEU A 16 -3.93 8.66 -5.71
C LEU A 16 -5.33 8.27 -6.22
N LEU A 17 -5.96 7.35 -5.51
CA LEU A 17 -7.34 6.95 -5.69
C LEU A 17 -8.28 7.97 -5.05
N ASP A 18 -9.57 7.70 -5.12
CA ASP A 18 -10.58 8.39 -4.33
C ASP A 18 -10.18 8.35 -2.84
N ASP A 19 -10.50 9.41 -2.10
CA ASP A 19 -10.02 9.68 -0.74
C ASP A 19 -8.51 9.94 -0.60
N ASN A 20 -7.79 10.21 -1.69
CA ASN A 20 -6.39 10.63 -1.65
C ASN A 20 -5.44 9.56 -1.05
N ILE A 21 -5.72 8.28 -1.29
CA ILE A 21 -4.87 7.14 -0.88
C ILE A 21 -4.21 6.46 -2.08
N THR A 22 -3.11 5.74 -1.88
CA THR A 22 -2.53 4.87 -2.93
C THR A 22 -3.11 3.46 -2.85
N LEU A 23 -2.95 2.65 -3.93
CA LEU A 23 -3.28 1.22 -3.89
C LEU A 23 -2.55 0.46 -2.78
N LEU A 24 -1.37 0.93 -2.35
CA LEU A 24 -0.62 0.31 -1.27
C LEU A 24 -1.29 0.53 0.10
N HIS A 25 -1.96 1.66 0.33
CA HIS A 25 -2.80 1.86 1.53
C HIS A 25 -3.98 0.89 1.55
N TRP A 26 -4.68 0.75 0.41
CA TRP A 26 -5.79 -0.19 0.29
C TRP A 26 -5.33 -1.63 0.52
N ALA A 27 -4.21 -2.03 -0.07
CA ALA A 27 -3.64 -3.35 0.15
C ALA A 27 -3.28 -3.56 1.64
N ALA A 28 -2.71 -2.53 2.28
CA ALA A 28 -2.23 -2.61 3.64
C ALA A 28 -3.35 -2.87 4.66
N ILE A 29 -4.42 -2.05 4.63
CA ILE A 29 -5.55 -2.21 5.55
C ILE A 29 -6.34 -3.51 5.29
N ASN A 30 -6.32 -4.02 4.06
CA ASN A 30 -6.99 -5.26 3.68
C ASN A 30 -6.10 -6.52 3.77
N ASN A 31 -4.89 -6.43 4.34
CA ASN A 31 -3.90 -7.53 4.43
C ASN A 31 -3.65 -8.28 3.10
N ARG A 32 -3.58 -7.54 1.98
CA ARG A 32 -3.41 -8.14 0.64
C ARG A 32 -1.92 -8.27 0.27
N ILE A 33 -1.22 -9.21 0.91
CA ILE A 33 0.25 -9.38 0.81
C ILE A 33 0.72 -9.50 -0.64
N GLU A 34 0.14 -10.41 -1.42
CA GLU A 34 0.55 -10.61 -2.82
C GLU A 34 0.33 -9.37 -3.70
N ILE A 35 -0.72 -8.59 -3.41
CA ILE A 35 -0.99 -7.34 -4.12
C ILE A 35 0.03 -6.27 -3.68
N ALA A 36 0.31 -6.14 -2.38
CA ALA A 36 1.31 -5.21 -1.87
C ALA A 36 2.70 -5.50 -2.46
N LYS A 37 3.10 -6.77 -2.51
CA LYS A 37 4.34 -7.21 -3.17
C LYS A 37 4.37 -6.81 -4.63
N TYR A 38 3.31 -7.11 -5.37
CA TYR A 38 3.22 -6.71 -6.77
C TYR A 38 3.36 -5.18 -6.94
N LEU A 39 2.62 -4.40 -6.17
CA LEU A 39 2.67 -2.93 -6.21
C LEU A 39 4.08 -2.39 -5.94
N ILE A 40 4.76 -2.87 -4.89
CA ILE A 40 6.13 -2.44 -4.55
C ILE A 40 7.10 -2.78 -5.68
N THR A 41 7.01 -3.99 -6.26
CA THR A 41 7.85 -4.37 -7.42
C THR A 41 7.57 -3.56 -8.69
N LYS A 42 6.41 -2.89 -8.77
CA LYS A 42 6.04 -1.97 -9.85
C LYS A 42 6.29 -0.49 -9.49
N GLY A 43 7.03 -0.22 -8.41
CA GLY A 43 7.48 1.13 -8.06
C GLY A 43 6.50 1.93 -7.20
N ALA A 44 5.52 1.27 -6.56
CA ALA A 44 4.69 1.96 -5.57
C ALA A 44 5.56 2.54 -4.45
N LYS A 45 5.33 3.81 -4.10
CA LYS A 45 6.04 4.48 -3.01
C LYS A 45 5.61 3.87 -1.68
N ILE A 46 6.55 3.22 -1.00
CA ILE A 46 6.28 2.45 0.23
C ILE A 46 5.76 3.32 1.37
N ASP A 47 6.36 4.50 1.56
CA ASP A 47 5.97 5.51 2.54
C ASP A 47 5.16 6.66 1.88
N ALA A 48 4.24 6.31 0.98
CA ALA A 48 3.30 7.30 0.47
C ALA A 48 2.41 7.82 1.61
N ILE A 49 2.18 9.12 1.69
CA ILE A 49 1.26 9.70 2.67
C ILE A 49 -0.10 9.89 1.99
N GLY A 50 -1.16 9.38 2.60
CA GLY A 50 -2.49 9.47 2.02
C GLY A 50 -3.64 9.32 3.00
N GLY A 51 -4.83 9.60 2.47
CA GLY A 51 -6.11 9.43 3.15
C GLY A 51 -6.36 10.37 4.31
N ALA A 52 -7.52 10.17 4.95
CA ALA A 52 -7.95 10.95 6.11
C ALA A 52 -7.00 10.86 7.31
N LEU A 53 -6.16 9.83 7.38
CA LEU A 53 -5.15 9.67 8.43
C LEU A 53 -3.88 10.48 8.16
N HIS A 54 -3.69 10.99 6.94
CA HIS A 54 -2.47 11.65 6.52
C HIS A 54 -1.21 10.85 6.91
N SER A 55 -1.23 9.54 6.61
CA SER A 55 -0.22 8.61 7.11
C SER A 55 0.15 7.54 6.08
N THR A 56 1.08 6.65 6.42
CA THR A 56 1.67 5.65 5.52
C THR A 56 0.84 4.35 5.44
N PRO A 57 1.03 3.52 4.40
CA PRO A 57 0.47 2.17 4.38
C PRO A 57 0.83 1.35 5.63
N LEU A 58 2.05 1.51 6.16
CA LEU A 58 2.47 0.83 7.39
C LEU A 58 1.62 1.24 8.59
N TYR A 59 1.37 2.54 8.77
CA TYR A 59 0.49 3.02 9.84
C TYR A 59 -0.92 2.45 9.73
N TRP A 60 -1.46 2.37 8.51
CA TRP A 60 -2.79 1.80 8.26
C TRP A 60 -2.85 0.31 8.66
N ALA A 61 -1.82 -0.46 8.33
CA ALA A 61 -1.70 -1.86 8.74
C ALA A 61 -1.60 -2.01 10.27
N ILE A 62 -0.78 -1.18 10.94
CA ILE A 62 -0.61 -1.20 12.41
C ILE A 62 -1.93 -0.86 13.11
N ARG A 63 -2.58 0.24 12.71
CA ARG A 63 -3.84 0.70 13.30
C ARG A 63 -4.93 -0.36 13.23
N ASP A 64 -4.99 -1.11 12.12
CA ASP A 64 -6.01 -2.14 11.88
C ASP A 64 -5.58 -3.56 12.29
N GLY A 65 -4.45 -3.69 13.00
CA GLY A 65 -3.95 -4.93 13.56
C GLY A 65 -3.46 -5.96 12.52
N LYS A 66 -3.06 -5.53 11.33
CA LYS A 66 -2.61 -6.41 10.24
C LYS A 66 -1.15 -6.83 10.42
N LEU A 67 -0.90 -7.73 11.39
CA LEU A 67 0.46 -8.15 11.77
C LEU A 67 1.31 -8.64 10.58
N GLU A 68 0.75 -9.50 9.73
CA GLU A 68 1.46 -10.04 8.56
C GLU A 68 1.86 -8.92 7.59
N MET A 69 0.94 -8.01 7.26
CA MET A 69 1.23 -6.85 6.42
C MET A 69 2.24 -5.90 7.07
N THR A 70 2.15 -5.65 8.38
CA THR A 70 3.11 -4.81 9.11
C THR A 70 4.51 -5.37 8.96
N LEU A 71 4.71 -6.67 9.24
CA LEU A 71 6.01 -7.33 9.08
C LEU A 71 6.48 -7.32 7.62
N PHE A 72 5.55 -7.53 6.68
CA PHE A 72 5.84 -7.47 5.26
C PHE A 72 6.36 -6.09 4.84
N LEU A 73 5.65 -5.00 5.16
CA LEU A 73 6.06 -3.64 4.79
C LEU A 73 7.39 -3.25 5.46
N LEU A 74 7.61 -3.62 6.72
CA LEU A 74 8.90 -3.42 7.41
C LEU A 74 10.03 -4.17 6.71
N SER A 75 9.78 -5.40 6.25
CA SER A 75 10.79 -6.18 5.50
C SER A 75 11.17 -5.55 4.16
N TYR A 76 10.33 -4.68 3.62
CA TYR A 76 10.59 -3.88 2.40
C TYR A 76 11.11 -2.47 2.70
N GLY A 77 11.42 -2.15 3.97
CA GLY A 77 12.06 -0.89 4.36
C GLY A 77 11.10 0.27 4.64
N ALA A 78 9.81 0.00 4.87
CA ALA A 78 8.86 1.01 5.33
C ALA A 78 9.32 1.62 6.67
N GLN A 79 9.21 2.94 6.82
CA GLN A 79 9.65 3.63 8.02
C GLN A 79 8.54 3.70 9.07
N THR A 80 8.89 3.47 10.34
CA THR A 80 7.95 3.55 11.48
C THR A 80 7.75 4.98 12.00
N SER A 81 8.52 5.94 11.47
CA SER A 81 8.55 7.35 11.90
C SER A 81 7.38 8.15 11.38
#